data_AF-A0A9D8DEK2-F1
#
_entry.id   AF-A0A9D8DEK2-F1
#
_cell.length_a   1.000
_cell.length_b   1.000
_cell.length_c   1.000
_cell.angle_alpha   90.00
_cell.angle_beta   90.00
_cell.angle_gamma   90.00
#
_symmetry.space_group_name_H-M   'P 1'
#
loop_
_entity.id
_entity.type
_entity.pdbx_description
1 polymer ?
#
loop_
_entity_poly.entity_id
_entity_poly.type
_entity_poly.pdbx_seq_one_letter_code
_entity_poly.pdbx_strand_id
1 'polypeptide(L)'
;MGDEQLDAPAGTACLVRDPDLRRRGEALEDGTVVLAVGGWSDRAYHSLPWEPIYLAQDPMLRGDWAEAAEILETEAGEQREHPFVRYRLACCRAQLGEEEVALEELRLAIEANPALRERAREEEQLAPLRSAEGWDTLTG
;
A
#
# COMPACT_ATOMS: atom_id res chain seq x y z
N MET A 1 16.51 20.83 12.40
CA MET A 1 15.61 20.23 13.40
C MET A 1 14.86 21.38 14.01
N GLY A 2 13.58 21.56 13.66
CA GLY A 2 12.96 22.88 13.77
C GLY A 2 13.80 23.92 13.03
N ASP A 3 14.10 25.04 13.68
CA ASP A 3 14.91 26.14 13.13
C ASP A 3 16.42 25.95 13.32
N GLU A 4 16.86 24.92 14.05
CA GLU A 4 18.28 24.63 14.27
C GLU A 4 18.87 23.75 13.18
N GLN A 5 20.12 23.99 12.78
CA GLN A 5 20.86 23.12 11.87
C GLN A 5 21.96 22.39 12.64
N LEU A 6 22.05 21.08 12.44
CA LEU A 6 23.10 20.23 12.99
C LEU A 6 24.01 19.79 11.85
N ASP A 7 25.31 20.05 11.97
CA ASP A 7 26.31 19.45 11.11
C ASP A 7 26.56 18.00 11.57
N ALA A 8 26.30 17.04 10.69
CA ALA A 8 26.25 15.61 11.00
C ALA A 8 27.11 14.83 9.98
N PRO A 9 28.44 14.79 10.16
CA PRO A 9 29.32 14.04 9.27
C PRO A 9 29.01 12.53 9.29
N ALA A 10 29.50 11.80 8.30
CA ALA A 10 29.29 10.35 8.20
C ALA A 10 29.63 9.61 9.50
N GLY A 11 28.73 8.70 9.92
CA GLY A 11 28.82 7.99 11.21
C GLY A 11 28.11 8.69 12.37
N THR A 12 27.51 9.87 12.16
CA THR A 12 26.73 10.56 13.20
C THR A 12 25.37 9.90 13.42
N ALA A 13 25.04 9.60 14.67
CA ALA A 13 23.71 9.16 15.08
C ALA A 13 22.99 10.29 15.83
N CYS A 14 21.79 10.66 15.36
CA CYS A 14 20.99 11.73 15.96
C CYS A 14 19.70 11.15 16.55
N LEU A 15 19.53 11.26 17.88
CA LEU A 15 18.28 10.90 18.54
C LEU A 15 17.37 12.13 18.65
N VAL A 16 16.21 12.09 17.99
CA VAL A 16 15.17 13.10 18.15
C VAL A 16 14.14 12.57 19.15
N ARG A 17 14.04 13.21 20.32
CA ARG A 17 13.15 12.78 21.40
C ARG A 17 11.74 13.33 21.30
N ASP A 18 11.60 14.54 20.78
CA ASP A 18 10.31 15.19 20.59
C ASP A 18 9.64 14.65 19.31
N PRO A 19 8.52 13.92 19.40
CA PRO A 19 7.84 13.36 18.24
C PRO A 19 7.18 14.42 17.35
N ASP A 20 6.87 15.60 17.89
CA ASP A 20 6.22 16.69 17.15
C ASP A 20 7.25 17.58 16.42
N LEU A 21 8.54 17.41 16.72
CA LEU A 21 9.60 18.16 16.08
C LEU A 21 9.77 17.76 14.61
N ARG A 22 9.48 18.71 13.72
CA ARG A 22 9.79 18.56 12.29
C ARG A 22 11.28 18.47 12.06
N ARG A 23 11.69 17.43 11.33
CA ARG A 23 13.09 17.13 11.01
C ARG A 23 13.24 16.75 9.54
N ARG A 24 14.37 17.14 8.95
CA ARG A 24 14.83 16.77 7.62
C ARG A 24 16.32 16.46 7.73
N GLY A 25 16.75 15.38 7.09
CA GLY A 25 18.17 15.10 6.87
C GLY A 25 18.45 15.18 5.37
N GLU A 26 19.62 15.70 5.03
CA GLU A 26 20.08 15.86 3.64
C GLU A 26 21.53 15.41 3.55
N ALA A 27 21.83 14.52 2.59
CA ALA A 27 23.19 14.14 2.26
C ALA A 27 23.75 15.17 1.28
N LEU A 28 24.69 16.00 1.74
CA LEU A 28 25.33 17.03 0.92
C LEU A 28 26.58 16.52 0.18
N GLU A 29 27.19 15.44 0.66
CA GLU A 29 28.38 14.83 0.07
C GLU A 29 28.02 13.53 -0.66
N ASP A 30 28.62 13.33 -1.84
CA ASP A 30 28.45 12.11 -2.63
C ASP A 30 28.83 10.85 -1.83
N GLY A 31 28.05 9.78 -2.01
CA GLY A 31 28.25 8.53 -1.28
C GLY A 31 27.73 8.53 0.16
N THR A 32 27.09 9.63 0.62
CA THR A 32 26.43 9.68 1.92
C THR A 32 24.97 9.25 1.83
N VAL A 33 24.54 8.38 2.74
CA VAL A 33 23.13 7.98 2.90
C VAL A 33 22.60 8.50 4.23
N VAL A 34 21.44 9.17 4.18
CA VAL A 34 20.68 9.52 5.37
C VAL A 34 19.63 8.43 5.63
N LEU A 35 19.74 7.73 6.76
CA LEU A 35 18.75 6.78 7.23
C LEU A 35 17.99 7.36 8.42
N ALA A 36 16.66 7.39 8.33
CA ALA A 36 15.78 7.74 9.43
C ALA A 36 15.01 6.50 9.88
N VAL A 37 15.17 6.13 11.15
CA VAL A 37 14.40 5.06 11.79
C VAL A 37 13.52 5.70 12.87
N GLY A 38 12.27 5.26 12.95
CA GLY A 38 11.31 5.73 13.94
C GLY A 38 10.20 4.71 14.12
N GLY A 39 9.51 4.78 15.25
CA GLY A 39 8.42 3.88 15.59
C GLY A 39 7.75 4.31 16.89
N TRP A 40 6.76 3.55 17.32
CA TRP A 40 6.08 3.77 18.58
C TRP A 40 6.92 3.22 19.75
N SER A 41 6.92 3.92 20.88
CA SER A 41 7.58 3.45 22.10
C SER A 41 6.68 2.56 22.96
N ASP A 42 5.37 2.59 22.73
CA ASP A 42 4.32 1.99 23.56
C ASP A 42 3.56 0.84 22.87
N ARG A 43 3.85 0.58 21.59
CA ARG A 43 3.23 -0.52 20.83
C ARG A 43 4.14 -1.08 19.76
N ALA A 44 3.87 -2.31 19.34
CA ALA A 44 4.52 -2.93 18.21
C ALA A 44 4.18 -2.19 16.90
N TYR A 45 5.08 -2.29 15.93
CA TYR A 45 4.79 -1.92 14.57
C TYR A 45 3.81 -2.93 13.95
N HIS A 46 2.84 -2.43 13.20
CA HIS A 46 1.96 -3.23 12.35
C HIS A 46 1.97 -2.61 10.96
N SER A 47 1.93 -3.46 9.93
CA SER A 47 1.99 -3.01 8.54
C SER A 47 0.92 -1.96 8.26
N LEU A 48 1.31 -0.87 7.61
CA LEU A 48 0.35 0.12 7.13
C LEU A 48 -0.29 -0.39 5.83
N PRO A 49 -1.55 -0.01 5.50
CA PRO A 49 -2.25 -0.57 4.35
C PRO A 49 -1.54 -0.40 2.99
N TRP A 50 -0.66 0.59 2.86
CA TRP A 50 0.09 0.84 1.65
C TRP A 50 1.30 -0.08 1.48
N GLU A 51 1.84 -0.66 2.56
CA GLU A 51 3.03 -1.50 2.54
C GLU A 51 2.84 -2.83 1.79
N PRO A 52 1.81 -3.65 2.07
CA PRO A 52 1.58 -4.87 1.29
C PRO A 52 1.28 -4.54 -0.17
N ILE A 53 0.59 -3.41 -0.42
CA ILE A 53 0.33 -2.93 -1.78
C ILE A 53 1.63 -2.57 -2.50
N TYR A 54 2.58 -1.95 -1.79
CA TYR A 54 3.90 -1.62 -2.33
C TYR A 54 4.71 -2.89 -2.64
N LEU A 55 4.75 -3.85 -1.73
CA LEU A 55 5.44 -5.13 -1.92
C LEU A 55 4.88 -5.93 -3.10
N ALA A 56 3.56 -5.89 -3.30
CA ALA A 56 2.90 -6.56 -4.42
C ALA A 56 3.12 -5.89 -5.79
N GLN A 57 3.67 -4.67 -5.86
CA GLN A 57 3.81 -3.96 -7.15
C GLN A 57 4.72 -4.69 -8.13
N ASP A 58 5.85 -5.21 -7.66
CA ASP A 58 6.80 -5.89 -8.54
C ASP A 58 6.19 -7.16 -9.18
N PRO A 59 5.59 -8.11 -8.44
CA PRO A 59 4.92 -9.24 -9.07
C PRO A 59 3.74 -8.82 -9.97
N MET A 60 2.95 -7.81 -9.58
CA MET A 60 1.90 -7.27 -10.46
C MET A 60 2.46 -6.76 -11.79
N LEU A 61 3.60 -6.05 -11.78
CA LEU A 61 4.26 -5.56 -13.00
C LEU A 61 4.81 -6.68 -13.87
N ARG A 62 5.24 -7.80 -13.27
CA ARG A 62 5.65 -9.01 -13.98
C ARG A 62 4.46 -9.86 -14.47
N GLY A 63 3.24 -9.51 -14.06
CA GLY A 63 2.03 -10.31 -14.31
C GLY A 63 1.94 -11.58 -13.46
N ASP A 64 2.72 -11.70 -12.39
CA ASP A 64 2.61 -12.78 -11.42
C ASP A 64 1.53 -12.45 -10.38
N TRP A 65 0.28 -12.54 -10.81
CA TRP A 65 -0.88 -12.16 -10.01
C TRP A 65 -1.10 -13.07 -8.80
N ALA A 66 -0.63 -14.32 -8.87
CA ALA A 66 -0.72 -15.27 -7.77
C ALA A 66 0.23 -14.86 -6.64
N GLU A 67 1.49 -14.57 -6.96
CA GLU A 67 2.47 -14.05 -6.00
C GLU A 67 2.00 -12.71 -5.40
N ALA A 68 1.49 -11.80 -6.23
CA ALA A 68 0.95 -10.52 -5.74
C ALA A 68 -0.22 -10.70 -4.77
N ALA A 69 -1.15 -11.61 -5.07
CA ALA A 69 -2.26 -11.92 -4.18
C ALA A 69 -1.75 -12.53 -2.85
N GLU A 70 -0.81 -13.47 -2.89
CA GLU A 70 -0.24 -14.08 -1.69
C GLU A 70 0.44 -13.05 -0.76
N ILE A 71 1.17 -12.09 -1.35
CA ILE A 71 1.76 -10.97 -0.60
C ILE A 71 0.67 -10.13 0.08
N LEU A 72 -0.39 -9.77 -0.66
CA LEU A 72 -1.49 -8.98 -0.10
C LEU A 72 -2.26 -9.73 1.00
N GLU A 73 -2.39 -11.05 0.89
CA GLU A 73 -3.00 -11.92 1.90
C GLU A 73 -2.16 -12.00 3.17
N THR A 74 -0.84 -12.15 3.01
CA THR A 74 0.07 -12.49 4.11
C THR A 74 0.61 -11.23 4.82
N GLU A 75 1.06 -10.24 4.06
CA GLU A 75 1.78 -9.08 4.60
C GLU A 75 0.85 -7.98 5.12
N ALA A 76 -0.43 -7.99 4.73
CA ALA A 76 -1.39 -7.00 5.18
C ALA A 76 -1.77 -7.16 6.65
N GLY A 77 -1.66 -8.37 7.22
CA GLY A 77 -1.98 -8.64 8.62
C GLY A 77 -3.34 -8.06 9.04
N GLU A 78 -3.33 -7.22 10.08
CA GLU A 78 -4.54 -6.54 10.59
C GLU A 78 -5.19 -5.58 9.57
N GLN A 79 -4.45 -5.13 8.56
CA GLN A 79 -4.92 -4.25 7.51
C GLN A 79 -5.48 -4.99 6.28
N ARG A 80 -5.60 -6.33 6.32
CA ARG A 80 -6.19 -7.10 5.21
C ARG A 80 -7.50 -6.45 4.75
N GLU A 81 -8.41 -6.22 5.69
CA GLU A 81 -9.76 -5.78 5.35
C GLU A 81 -9.84 -4.31 4.91
N HIS A 82 -8.72 -3.59 4.94
CA HIS A 82 -8.65 -2.22 4.51
C HIS A 82 -9.08 -2.09 3.04
N PRO A 83 -9.92 -1.11 2.67
CA PRO A 83 -10.54 -1.03 1.35
C PRO A 83 -9.53 -1.03 0.19
N PHE A 84 -8.37 -0.40 0.37
CA PHE A 84 -7.32 -0.39 -0.67
C PHE A 84 -6.60 -1.73 -0.84
N VAL A 85 -6.49 -2.54 0.22
CA VAL A 85 -5.92 -3.90 0.13
C VAL A 85 -6.92 -4.81 -0.58
N ARG A 86 -8.19 -4.78 -0.17
CA ARG A 86 -9.30 -5.47 -0.86
C ARG A 86 -9.38 -5.12 -2.35
N TYR A 87 -9.29 -3.82 -2.68
CA TYR A 87 -9.29 -3.36 -4.07
C TYR A 87 -8.14 -3.98 -4.90
N ARG A 88 -6.94 -4.06 -4.33
CA ARG A 88 -5.79 -4.66 -5.00
C ARG A 88 -5.89 -6.18 -5.12
N LEU A 89 -6.49 -6.84 -4.14
CA LEU A 89 -6.84 -8.26 -4.24
C LEU A 89 -7.85 -8.48 -5.35
N ALA A 90 -8.90 -7.67 -5.45
CA ALA A 90 -9.85 -7.74 -6.55
C ALA A 90 -9.15 -7.65 -7.92
N CYS A 91 -8.17 -6.76 -8.07
CA CYS A 91 -7.35 -6.66 -9.28
C CYS A 91 -6.59 -7.97 -9.57
N CYS A 92 -5.90 -8.54 -8.57
CA CYS A 92 -5.15 -9.79 -8.75
C CYS A 92 -6.08 -10.97 -9.08
N ARG A 93 -7.19 -11.10 -8.35
CA ARG A 93 -8.19 -12.16 -8.51
C ARG A 93 -8.87 -12.09 -9.89
N ALA A 94 -9.17 -10.89 -10.38
CA ALA A 94 -9.68 -10.70 -11.73
C ALA A 94 -8.71 -11.21 -12.81
N GLN A 95 -7.40 -10.94 -12.65
CA GLN A 95 -6.37 -11.40 -13.58
C GLN A 95 -6.11 -12.91 -13.50
N LEU A 96 -6.38 -13.52 -12.35
CA LEU A 96 -6.35 -14.97 -12.16
C LEU A 96 -7.60 -15.68 -12.72
N GLY A 97 -8.61 -14.93 -13.17
CA GLY A 97 -9.89 -15.49 -13.62
C GLY A 97 -10.81 -15.92 -12.48
N GLU A 98 -10.52 -15.52 -11.25
CA GLU A 98 -11.32 -15.80 -10.05
C GLU A 98 -12.45 -14.77 -9.90
N GLU A 99 -13.34 -14.73 -10.90
CA GLU A 99 -14.34 -13.67 -11.12
C GLU A 99 -15.22 -13.40 -9.88
N GLU A 100 -15.84 -14.43 -9.31
CA GLU A 100 -16.73 -14.30 -8.14
C GLU A 100 -16.00 -13.72 -6.93
N VAL A 101 -14.77 -14.17 -6.69
CA VAL A 101 -13.92 -13.71 -5.57
C VAL A 101 -13.50 -12.25 -5.80
N ALA A 102 -13.15 -11.91 -7.03
CA ALA A 102 -12.75 -10.56 -7.40
C ALA A 102 -13.90 -9.56 -7.23
N LEU A 103 -15.11 -9.91 -7.65
CA LEU A 103 -16.30 -9.08 -7.47
C LEU A 103 -16.63 -8.86 -5.99
N GLU A 104 -16.50 -9.89 -5.16
CA GLU A 104 -16.74 -9.77 -3.72
C GLU A 104 -15.71 -8.86 -3.03
N GLU A 105 -14.42 -9.02 -3.33
CA GLU A 105 -13.38 -8.12 -2.80
C GLU A 105 -13.61 -6.67 -3.27
N LEU A 106 -14.02 -6.47 -4.52
CA LEU A 106 -14.33 -5.14 -5.06
C LEU A 106 -15.56 -4.54 -4.38
N ARG A 107 -16.62 -5.33 -4.16
CA ARG A 107 -17.84 -4.89 -3.46
C ARG A 107 -17.50 -4.40 -2.06
N LEU A 108 -16.79 -5.21 -1.28
CA LEU A 108 -16.38 -4.86 0.09
C LEU A 108 -15.49 -3.61 0.12
N ALA A 109 -14.59 -3.48 -0.85
CA ALA A 109 -13.75 -2.29 -1.00
C ALA A 109 -14.60 -1.02 -1.26
N ILE A 110 -15.56 -1.08 -2.19
CA ILE A 110 -16.44 0.04 -2.55
C ILE A 110 -17.40 0.38 -1.41
N GLU A 111 -17.94 -0.60 -0.69
CA GLU A 111 -18.80 -0.36 0.47
C GLU A 111 -18.07 0.41 1.58
N ALA A 112 -16.82 0.05 1.85
CA ALA A 112 -15.98 0.74 2.82
C ALA A 112 -15.43 2.09 2.30
N ASN A 113 -15.24 2.23 0.97
CA ASN A 113 -14.80 3.47 0.34
C ASN A 113 -15.46 3.67 -1.04
N PRO A 114 -16.60 4.38 -1.10
CA PRO A 114 -17.36 4.57 -2.34
C PRO A 114 -16.60 5.26 -3.48
N ALA A 115 -15.56 6.03 -3.17
CA ALA A 115 -14.72 6.68 -4.20
C ALA A 115 -13.96 5.67 -5.07
N LEU A 116 -13.77 4.43 -4.59
CA LEU A 116 -13.15 3.36 -5.37
C LEU A 116 -14.02 2.91 -6.55
N ARG A 117 -15.31 3.24 -6.57
CA ARG A 117 -16.20 2.91 -7.70
C ARG A 117 -15.75 3.55 -9.00
N GLU A 118 -15.45 4.85 -8.96
CA GLU A 118 -15.00 5.59 -10.14
C GLU A 118 -13.66 5.03 -10.63
N ARG A 119 -12.74 4.78 -9.69
CA ARG A 119 -11.44 4.18 -9.98
C ARG A 119 -11.56 2.79 -10.61
N ALA A 120 -12.53 1.97 -10.17
CA ALA A 120 -12.75 0.63 -10.70
C ALA A 120 -13.10 0.64 -12.19
N ARG A 121 -13.88 1.63 -12.65
CA ARG A 121 -14.26 1.75 -14.07
C ARG A 121 -13.06 1.92 -14.98
N GLU A 122 -12.05 2.65 -14.51
CA GLU A 122 -10.85 3.01 -15.27
C GLU A 122 -9.71 2.01 -15.11
N GLU A 123 -9.74 1.17 -14.07
CA GLU A 123 -8.67 0.21 -13.77
C GLU A 123 -8.63 -0.93 -14.80
N GLU A 124 -7.52 -1.03 -15.53
CA GLU A 124 -7.31 -2.04 -16.57
C GLU A 124 -7.22 -3.44 -16.00
N GLN A 125 -6.72 -3.57 -14.77
CA GLN A 125 -6.60 -4.87 -14.10
C GLN A 125 -7.96 -5.48 -13.77
N LEU A 126 -9.02 -4.67 -13.73
CA LEU A 126 -10.41 -5.10 -13.56
C LEU A 126 -11.15 -5.30 -14.89
N ALA A 127 -10.49 -5.08 -16.04
CA ALA A 127 -11.09 -5.30 -17.35
C ALA A 127 -11.75 -6.69 -17.53
N PRO A 128 -11.19 -7.80 -16.98
CA PRO A 128 -11.84 -9.11 -17.06
C PRO A 128 -13.26 -9.13 -16.44
N LEU A 129 -13.51 -8.32 -15.41
CA LEU A 129 -14.81 -8.29 -14.72
C LEU A 129 -15.87 -7.47 -15.46
N ARG A 130 -15.52 -6.67 -16.47
CA ARG A 130 -16.46 -5.75 -17.12
C ARG A 130 -17.63 -6.44 -17.83
N SER A 131 -17.48 -7.71 -18.17
CA SER A 131 -18.55 -8.55 -18.74
C SER A 131 -19.21 -9.47 -17.71
N ALA A 132 -18.73 -9.48 -16.47
CA ALA A 132 -19.23 -10.35 -15.41
C ALA A 132 -20.60 -9.90 -14.92
N GLU A 133 -21.42 -10.87 -14.49
CA GLU A 133 -22.66 -10.57 -13.81
C GLU A 133 -22.37 -9.82 -12.49
N GLY A 134 -23.04 -8.71 -12.26
CA GLY A 134 -22.86 -7.89 -11.05
C GLY A 134 -21.87 -6.73 -11.20
N TRP A 135 -21.05 -6.67 -12.25
CA TRP A 135 -20.15 -5.54 -12.51
C TRP A 135 -20.89 -4.19 -12.56
N ASP A 136 -21.98 -4.13 -13.34
CA ASP A 136 -22.79 -2.92 -13.49
C ASP A 136 -23.48 -2.51 -12.18
N THR A 137 -23.75 -3.45 -11.28
CA THR A 137 -24.32 -3.12 -9.95
C THR A 137 -23.28 -2.48 -9.04
N LEU A 138 -22.03 -2.93 -9.12
CA LEU A 138 -20.93 -2.38 -8.32
C LEU A 138 -20.44 -1.05 -8.86
N THR A 139 -20.41 -0.91 -10.19
CA THR A 139 -19.80 0.22 -10.90
C THR A 139 -20.78 1.15 -11.59
N GLY A 140 -22.10 0.91 -11.51
CA GLY A 140 -23.14 1.80 -12.03
C GLY A 140 -23.22 3.18 -11.38
#